data_AF-A0A232F389-F1
#
_entry.id   AF-A0A232F389-F1
#
_cell.length_a   1.000
_cell.length_b   1.000
_cell.length_c   1.000
_cell.angle_alpha   90.00
_cell.angle_beta   90.00
_cell.angle_gamma   90.00
#
_symmetry.space_group_name_H-M   'P 1'
#
loop_
_entity.id
_entity.type
_entity.pdbx_description
1 polymer ?
#
loop_
_entity_poly.entity_id
_entity_poly.type
_entity_poly.pdbx_seq_one_letter_code
_entity_poly.pdbx_strand_id
1 'polypeptide(L)'
;MFKKNSLNFTPEMFKLNSNFYLDQGFFEKESHFEKPSEISNFEVTVFLNRLIGVFDVLMTKLEFAVNLRKLLLKHSKMATLPFILSHPRVLEILKAQDLKQIVSAFVPFSYFRNSSEETSLLHSLEESDLKTSESSVEVKTQNDKDCNCLHASFELCGSVKDNASVYSAVHILHSYPLIRQLAKDSQNDILKSTLNFLRQIKYLMEFVISKVELLPVEERDRELHIRHVCSEIEQSKHEISELTKSLEDQKIRHRTEANELSDQVTILMETWRSINDEFNSQLTKTLKDSEDNLAKSLSEFNERMENHQSTLDKLKMKVENQKAENRKKEHEVQGKKFKVESQLSSLIMKFDTEVSDRQQYYEELMKEYDALEKERLQLMDDMDKQLNIYDNIVEEKEEKEFAAYKEKYTNFVNNRCAKLIQRWWRNVCAKKKKGKKKKKKPKK
;
A
#
# COMPACT_ATOMS: atom_id res chain seq x y z
N MET A 1 28.24 40.44 48.72
CA MET A 1 27.06 40.94 47.99
C MET A 1 27.19 40.55 46.52
N PHE A 2 26.20 39.88 45.92
CA PHE A 2 26.22 39.58 44.48
C PHE A 2 25.62 40.75 43.68
N LYS A 3 26.37 41.30 42.72
CA LYS A 3 25.81 42.15 41.66
C LYS A 3 25.45 41.26 40.46
N LYS A 4 24.17 41.28 40.06
CA LYS A 4 23.72 40.71 38.78
C LYS A 4 24.12 41.68 37.66
N ASN A 5 24.92 41.22 36.70
CA ASN A 5 25.06 41.90 35.40
C ASN A 5 24.16 41.18 34.39
N SER A 6 23.00 41.78 34.10
CA SER A 6 22.11 41.31 33.03
C SER A 6 22.58 41.85 31.68
N LEU A 7 23.28 41.02 30.91
CA LEU A 7 23.61 41.32 29.52
C LEU A 7 22.42 40.93 28.63
N ASN A 8 21.71 41.94 28.12
CA ASN A 8 20.76 41.75 27.03
C ASN A 8 21.54 41.47 25.74
N PHE A 9 21.25 40.35 25.08
CA PHE A 9 21.76 40.06 23.73
C PHE A 9 20.59 39.98 22.75
N THR A 10 20.61 40.87 21.75
CA THR A 10 19.60 40.94 20.68
C THR A 10 19.93 39.93 19.57
N PRO A 11 18.96 39.11 19.11
CA PRO A 11 19.20 38.11 18.07
C PRO A 11 19.06 38.69 16.66
N GLU A 12 20.04 39.50 16.22
CA GLU A 12 20.18 39.93 14.82
C GLU A 12 21.60 39.67 14.28
N MET A 13 21.72 39.64 12.96
CA MET A 13 22.99 39.68 12.20
C MET A 13 23.93 38.46 12.31
N PHE A 14 23.46 37.28 11.90
CA PHE A 14 24.34 36.26 11.28
C PHE A 14 23.72 35.62 10.03
N LYS A 15 23.45 36.46 9.00
CA LYS A 15 23.29 35.98 7.61
C LYS A 15 24.67 35.69 7.02
N LEU A 16 25.21 34.49 7.27
CA LEU A 16 26.40 33.99 6.59
C LEU A 16 26.02 33.20 5.33
N ASN A 17 26.84 33.35 4.28
CA ASN A 17 26.59 32.79 2.95
C ASN A 17 26.47 31.26 2.98
N SER A 18 25.33 30.73 2.55
CA SER A 18 25.13 29.31 2.22
C SER A 18 25.15 29.09 0.70
N ASN A 19 26.13 29.67 -0.01
CA ASN A 19 26.39 29.38 -1.43
C ASN A 19 27.10 28.02 -1.56
N PHE A 20 26.41 26.96 -1.16
CA PHE A 20 26.73 25.60 -1.59
C PHE A 20 26.03 25.34 -2.92
N TYR A 21 26.81 25.09 -3.97
CA TYR A 21 26.28 24.56 -5.23
C TYR A 21 25.71 23.16 -4.95
N LEU A 22 24.40 23.06 -4.89
CA LEU A 22 23.70 21.79 -5.10
C LEU A 22 23.54 21.60 -6.60
N ASP A 23 24.34 20.69 -7.14
CA ASP A 23 24.28 20.27 -8.55
C ASP A 23 23.01 19.42 -8.77
N GLN A 24 21.87 20.09 -8.98
CA GLN A 24 20.59 19.45 -9.30
C GLN A 24 20.47 19.17 -10.81
N GLY A 25 21.49 18.53 -11.38
CA GLY A 25 21.39 17.87 -12.68
C GLY A 25 20.76 16.47 -12.55
N PHE A 26 19.91 16.11 -13.50
CA PHE A 26 19.36 14.75 -13.70
C PHE A 26 18.61 14.12 -12.51
N PHE A 27 17.30 14.37 -12.43
CA PHE A 27 16.30 13.31 -12.65
C PHE A 27 14.85 13.84 -12.78
N GLU A 28 14.61 14.74 -13.75
CA GLU A 28 13.24 14.92 -14.25
C GLU A 28 12.85 13.68 -15.07
N LYS A 29 12.19 12.73 -14.39
CA LYS A 29 11.33 11.74 -15.04
C LYS A 29 9.90 12.06 -14.65
N GLU A 30 9.10 12.38 -15.66
CA GLU A 30 7.70 12.76 -15.52
C GLU A 30 6.91 11.61 -14.89
N SER A 31 6.61 11.72 -13.59
CA SER A 31 5.56 10.92 -12.98
C SER A 31 4.21 11.50 -13.40
N HIS A 32 3.79 11.13 -14.62
CA HIS A 32 2.41 11.29 -15.09
C HIS A 32 1.47 10.47 -14.19
N PHE A 33 1.16 11.00 -13.01
CA PHE A 33 -0.09 10.72 -12.34
C PHE A 33 -1.20 11.39 -13.16
N GLU A 34 -1.62 10.69 -14.21
CA GLU A 34 -2.97 10.86 -14.71
C GLU A 34 -3.91 10.76 -13.49
N LYS A 35 -4.70 11.81 -13.26
CA LYS A 35 -5.87 11.64 -12.39
C LYS A 35 -6.65 10.47 -12.98
N PRO A 36 -7.10 9.48 -12.17
CA PRO A 36 -8.01 8.48 -12.68
C PRO A 36 -9.16 9.23 -13.32
N SER A 37 -9.37 8.99 -14.62
CA SER A 37 -10.40 9.66 -15.37
C SER A 37 -11.74 9.45 -14.66
N GLU A 38 -12.63 10.44 -14.75
CA GLU A 38 -14.00 10.25 -14.33
C GLU A 38 -14.62 9.23 -15.30
N ILE A 39 -14.42 7.94 -15.00
CA ILE A 39 -15.15 6.83 -15.57
C ILE A 39 -16.59 7.08 -15.15
N SER A 40 -17.31 7.75 -16.05
CA SER A 40 -18.72 8.02 -15.92
C SER A 40 -19.40 6.66 -15.93
N ASN A 41 -19.61 6.16 -14.72
CA ASN A 41 -20.13 4.83 -14.41
C ASN A 41 -21.64 4.75 -14.73
N PHE A 42 -22.00 5.25 -15.91
CA PHE A 42 -23.34 5.35 -16.45
C PHE A 42 -24.00 3.98 -16.51
N GLU A 43 -23.27 2.94 -16.90
CA GLU A 43 -23.76 1.56 -16.89
C GLU A 43 -24.06 1.07 -15.47
N VAL A 44 -23.19 1.35 -14.49
CA VAL A 44 -23.41 0.99 -13.08
C VAL A 44 -24.59 1.78 -12.49
N THR A 45 -24.70 3.08 -12.78
CA THR A 45 -25.82 3.93 -12.35
C THR A 45 -27.14 3.50 -13.00
N VAL A 46 -27.14 3.14 -14.29
CA VAL A 46 -28.30 2.57 -14.99
C VAL A 46 -28.68 1.21 -14.40
N PHE A 47 -27.71 0.36 -14.07
CA PHE A 47 -27.97 -0.93 -13.43
C PHE A 47 -28.58 -0.76 -12.04
N LEU A 48 -28.01 0.11 -11.20
CA LEU A 48 -28.54 0.44 -9.87
C LEU A 48 -29.95 1.04 -9.94
N ASN A 49 -30.21 1.99 -10.83
CA ASN A 49 -31.55 2.57 -11.03
C ASN A 49 -32.57 1.51 -11.49
N ARG A 50 -32.16 0.56 -12.33
CA ARG A 50 -33.01 -0.56 -12.77
C ARG A 50 -33.29 -1.54 -11.63
N LEU A 51 -32.33 -1.75 -10.74
CA LEU A 51 -32.43 -2.62 -9.55
C LEU A 51 -33.34 -1.99 -8.48
N ILE A 52 -33.24 -0.67 -8.27
CA ILE A 52 -34.19 0.13 -7.45
C ILE A 52 -35.62 0.00 -7.98
N GLY A 53 -35.83 0.18 -9.29
CA GLY A 53 -37.16 0.03 -9.90
C GLY A 53 -37.76 -1.38 -9.77
N VAL A 54 -36.93 -2.43 -9.73
CA VAL A 54 -37.39 -3.80 -9.41
C VAL A 54 -37.77 -3.94 -7.95
N PHE A 55 -37.02 -3.32 -7.03
CA PHE A 55 -37.35 -3.30 -5.60
C PHE A 55 -38.65 -2.53 -5.31
N ASP A 56 -38.89 -1.38 -5.93
CA ASP A 56 -40.16 -0.64 -5.77
C ASP A 56 -41.36 -1.45 -6.24
N VAL A 57 -41.23 -2.19 -7.35
CA VAL A 57 -42.28 -3.10 -7.85
C VAL A 57 -42.48 -4.32 -6.93
N LEU A 58 -41.44 -4.81 -6.26
CA LEU A 58 -41.57 -5.87 -5.26
C LEU A 58 -42.19 -5.36 -3.96
N MET A 59 -41.77 -4.18 -3.49
CA MET A 59 -42.28 -3.56 -2.26
C MET A 59 -43.74 -3.17 -2.39
N THR A 60 -44.16 -2.55 -3.50
CA THR A 60 -45.57 -2.23 -3.74
C THR A 60 -46.46 -3.49 -3.85
N LYS A 61 -45.95 -4.59 -4.43
CA LYS A 61 -46.63 -5.91 -4.39
C LYS A 61 -46.71 -6.50 -2.99
N LEU A 62 -45.67 -6.36 -2.17
CA LEU A 62 -45.64 -6.79 -0.77
C LEU A 62 -46.61 -5.98 0.10
N GLU A 63 -46.63 -4.66 -0.04
CA GLU A 63 -47.61 -3.79 0.62
C GLU A 63 -49.04 -4.12 0.20
N PHE A 64 -49.28 -4.36 -1.09
CA PHE A 64 -50.58 -4.82 -1.58
C PHE A 64 -50.98 -6.15 -0.92
N ALA A 65 -50.09 -7.14 -0.88
CA ALA A 65 -50.36 -8.44 -0.24
C ALA A 65 -50.59 -8.32 1.28
N VAL A 66 -49.83 -7.47 1.98
CA VAL A 66 -50.01 -7.20 3.42
C VAL A 66 -51.32 -6.46 3.69
N ASN A 67 -51.70 -5.50 2.86
CA ASN A 67 -52.96 -4.78 2.97
C ASN A 67 -54.16 -5.66 2.61
N LEU A 68 -54.04 -6.55 1.61
CA LEU A 68 -55.03 -7.58 1.29
C LEU A 68 -55.20 -8.54 2.48
N ARG A 69 -54.10 -9.00 3.09
CA ARG A 69 -54.13 -9.85 4.30
C ARG A 69 -54.77 -9.14 5.50
N LYS A 70 -54.49 -7.84 5.71
CA LYS A 70 -55.17 -7.02 6.75
C LYS A 70 -56.66 -6.88 6.46
N LEU A 71 -57.07 -6.69 5.20
CA LEU A 71 -58.47 -6.56 4.80
C LEU A 71 -59.24 -7.88 5.03
N LEU A 72 -58.65 -9.01 4.65
CA LEU A 72 -59.19 -10.36 4.87
C LEU A 72 -59.32 -10.67 6.37
N LEU A 73 -58.30 -10.35 7.19
CA LEU A 73 -58.37 -10.50 8.65
C LEU A 73 -59.44 -9.61 9.30
N LYS A 74 -59.70 -8.43 8.74
CA LYS A 74 -60.72 -7.49 9.26
C LYS A 74 -62.15 -7.90 8.88
N HIS A 75 -62.33 -8.72 7.85
CA HIS A 75 -63.64 -9.22 7.39
C HIS A 75 -63.74 -10.74 7.50
N SER A 76 -63.81 -11.23 8.75
CA SER A 76 -63.95 -12.67 9.11
C SER A 76 -65.34 -13.26 8.79
N LYS A 77 -65.84 -13.06 7.56
CA LYS A 77 -67.05 -13.68 6.98
C LYS A 77 -66.83 -13.89 5.49
N MET A 78 -66.69 -15.14 5.04
CA MET A 78 -66.29 -15.53 3.66
C MET A 78 -67.28 -15.14 2.52
N ALA A 79 -68.36 -14.41 2.80
CA ALA A 79 -69.43 -14.13 1.84
C ALA A 79 -69.08 -13.09 0.76
N THR A 80 -68.01 -12.30 0.92
CA THR A 80 -67.71 -11.14 0.03
C THR A 80 -66.62 -11.38 -1.01
N LEU A 81 -65.87 -12.50 -0.94
CA LEU A 81 -64.76 -12.76 -1.88
C LEU A 81 -65.21 -12.79 -3.37
N PRO A 82 -66.36 -13.40 -3.74
CA PRO A 82 -66.86 -13.37 -5.12
C PRO A 82 -67.24 -11.96 -5.61
N PHE A 83 -67.61 -11.05 -4.69
CA PHE A 83 -68.02 -9.68 -5.00
C PHE A 83 -66.82 -8.75 -5.22
N ILE A 84 -65.66 -9.07 -4.63
CA ILE A 84 -64.41 -8.33 -4.85
C ILE A 84 -63.77 -8.77 -6.19
N LEU A 85 -63.81 -10.05 -6.52
CA LEU A 85 -63.26 -10.61 -7.77
C LEU A 85 -64.08 -10.27 -9.02
N SER A 86 -65.33 -9.85 -8.88
CA SER A 86 -66.21 -9.42 -9.99
C SER A 86 -66.19 -7.90 -10.25
N HIS A 87 -65.42 -7.12 -9.49
CA HIS A 87 -65.33 -5.68 -9.68
C HIS A 87 -64.48 -5.32 -10.92
N PRO A 88 -64.98 -4.55 -11.91
CA PRO A 88 -64.32 -4.39 -13.22
C PRO A 88 -62.84 -3.98 -13.17
N ARG A 89 -62.49 -2.98 -12.33
CA ARG A 89 -61.10 -2.51 -12.16
C ARG A 89 -60.13 -3.55 -11.60
N VAL A 90 -60.61 -4.63 -10.99
CA VAL A 90 -59.76 -5.74 -10.50
C VAL A 90 -59.39 -6.66 -11.67
N LEU A 91 -60.31 -6.85 -12.61
CA LEU A 91 -60.09 -7.63 -13.84
C LEU A 91 -59.21 -6.89 -14.87
N GLU A 92 -59.16 -5.56 -14.84
CA GLU A 92 -58.23 -4.77 -15.65
C GLU A 92 -56.76 -4.85 -15.15
N ILE A 93 -56.56 -5.13 -13.86
CA ILE A 93 -55.22 -5.15 -13.22
C ILE A 93 -54.61 -6.55 -13.20
N LEU A 94 -55.42 -7.61 -13.04
CA LEU A 94 -54.96 -9.00 -13.05
C LEU A 94 -54.82 -9.52 -14.49
N LYS A 95 -53.61 -9.87 -14.92
CA LYS A 95 -53.40 -10.54 -16.20
C LYS A 95 -53.84 -12.00 -16.08
N ALA A 96 -54.16 -12.64 -17.21
CA ALA A 96 -54.64 -14.02 -17.25
C ALA A 96 -53.68 -15.04 -16.59
N GLN A 97 -52.38 -14.74 -16.52
CA GLN A 97 -51.39 -15.56 -15.81
C GLN A 97 -51.51 -15.44 -14.27
N ASP A 98 -51.82 -14.26 -13.73
CA ASP A 98 -52.01 -14.04 -12.30
C ASP A 98 -53.25 -14.80 -11.78
N LEU A 99 -54.34 -14.74 -12.55
CA LEU A 99 -55.56 -15.53 -12.31
C LEU A 99 -55.28 -17.04 -12.30
N LYS A 100 -54.42 -17.53 -13.20
CA LYS A 100 -54.04 -18.95 -13.26
C LYS A 100 -53.25 -19.39 -12.03
N GLN A 101 -52.34 -18.53 -11.52
CA GLN A 101 -51.62 -18.79 -10.26
C GLN A 101 -52.56 -18.77 -9.05
N ILE A 102 -53.44 -17.77 -8.93
CA ILE A 102 -54.41 -17.66 -7.84
C ILE A 102 -55.34 -18.88 -7.79
N VAL A 103 -55.87 -19.33 -8.93
CA VAL A 103 -56.68 -20.56 -8.97
C VAL A 103 -55.86 -21.78 -8.55
N SER A 104 -54.61 -21.93 -9.03
CA SER A 104 -53.75 -23.07 -8.65
C SER A 104 -53.41 -23.12 -7.15
N ALA A 105 -53.34 -21.96 -6.47
CA ALA A 105 -53.08 -21.87 -5.04
C ALA A 105 -54.31 -22.18 -4.15
N PHE A 106 -55.51 -22.29 -4.73
CA PHE A 106 -56.77 -22.47 -4.00
C PHE A 106 -57.58 -23.72 -4.40
N VAL A 107 -57.05 -24.61 -5.25
CA VAL A 107 -57.60 -25.97 -5.43
C VAL A 107 -57.31 -26.77 -4.14
N PRO A 108 -58.31 -27.21 -3.35
CA PRO A 108 -58.06 -27.43 -1.91
C PRO A 108 -57.47 -28.79 -1.51
N PHE A 109 -56.73 -28.73 -0.40
CA PHE A 109 -56.62 -29.78 0.63
C PHE A 109 -57.94 -30.56 0.81
N SER A 110 -58.09 -31.68 0.11
CA SER A 110 -59.31 -32.51 0.14
C SER A 110 -59.04 -34.02 0.12
N TYR A 111 -57.80 -34.43 -0.10
CA TYR A 111 -57.33 -35.81 0.09
C TYR A 111 -56.01 -35.83 0.87
N PHE A 112 -56.10 -36.01 2.19
CA PHE A 112 -55.44 -37.11 2.91
C PHE A 112 -55.88 -37.11 4.38
N ARG A 113 -56.44 -38.23 4.82
CA ARG A 113 -56.74 -38.52 6.24
C ARG A 113 -56.52 -40.02 6.43
N ASN A 114 -55.92 -40.40 7.56
CA ASN A 114 -55.51 -41.76 7.95
C ASN A 114 -54.23 -42.30 7.28
N SER A 115 -53.08 -42.02 7.90
CA SER A 115 -52.32 -43.07 8.59
C SER A 115 -51.70 -42.46 9.86
N SER A 116 -51.33 -43.29 10.84
CA SER A 116 -50.77 -42.90 12.14
C SER A 116 -49.28 -43.27 12.25
N GLU A 117 -48.66 -42.90 13.39
CA GLU A 117 -47.33 -43.35 13.87
C GLU A 117 -46.08 -42.92 13.03
N GLU A 118 -44.92 -42.54 13.59
CA GLU A 118 -44.56 -42.10 14.95
C GLU A 118 -43.15 -41.42 14.94
N THR A 119 -42.64 -41.02 16.13
CA THR A 119 -41.21 -40.78 16.46
C THR A 119 -40.36 -39.74 15.68
N SER A 120 -40.40 -38.52 16.21
CA SER A 120 -39.27 -37.61 16.51
C SER A 120 -37.78 -37.96 16.24
N LEU A 121 -37.09 -36.97 15.62
CA LEU A 121 -35.78 -36.38 15.97
C LEU A 121 -34.42 -37.10 15.69
N LEU A 122 -33.68 -36.44 14.77
CA LEU A 122 -32.23 -36.07 14.77
C LEU A 122 -31.11 -37.03 14.27
N HIS A 123 -30.37 -36.44 13.31
CA HIS A 123 -28.92 -36.49 13.04
C HIS A 123 -28.25 -37.59 12.18
N SER A 124 -27.25 -37.11 11.41
CA SER A 124 -26.23 -37.79 10.58
C SER A 124 -26.76 -38.54 9.34
N LEU A 125 -26.42 -38.16 8.10
CA LEU A 125 -25.13 -38.09 7.38
C LEU A 125 -24.57 -39.45 6.92
N GLU A 126 -24.01 -39.43 5.71
CA GLU A 126 -23.23 -40.48 5.01
C GLU A 126 -24.01 -41.80 4.73
N GLU A 127 -24.43 -42.02 3.48
CA GLU A 127 -23.67 -42.56 2.33
C GLU A 127 -23.87 -44.08 2.17
N SER A 128 -24.42 -44.52 1.04
CA SER A 128 -24.43 -45.93 0.61
C SER A 128 -24.72 -46.03 -0.89
N ASP A 129 -23.87 -46.74 -1.62
CA ASP A 129 -23.99 -46.97 -3.07
C ASP A 129 -25.28 -47.69 -3.49
N LEU A 130 -25.74 -47.41 -4.71
CA LEU A 130 -26.68 -48.29 -5.41
C LEU A 130 -25.99 -49.63 -5.74
N LYS A 131 -26.56 -50.74 -5.26
CA LYS A 131 -26.45 -52.03 -5.94
C LYS A 131 -27.83 -52.64 -6.18
N THR A 132 -28.06 -53.00 -7.43
CA THR A 132 -29.29 -53.60 -7.96
C THR A 132 -29.42 -55.06 -7.56
N SER A 133 -30.58 -55.45 -7.01
CA SER A 133 -31.12 -56.81 -7.17
C SER A 133 -32.64 -56.84 -6.95
N GLU A 134 -33.35 -57.16 -8.03
CA GLU A 134 -34.52 -58.03 -8.09
C GLU A 134 -35.59 -57.96 -6.98
N SER A 135 -36.77 -57.43 -7.32
CA SER A 135 -38.04 -57.81 -6.69
C SER A 135 -39.15 -57.84 -7.74
N SER A 136 -39.59 -59.04 -8.10
CA SER A 136 -40.62 -59.28 -9.11
C SER A 136 -42.03 -59.10 -8.53
N VAL A 137 -42.84 -58.20 -9.08
CA VAL A 137 -44.27 -58.09 -8.75
C VAL A 137 -45.10 -58.46 -9.98
N GLU A 138 -45.83 -59.57 -9.89
CA GLU A 138 -46.80 -59.98 -10.92
C GLU A 138 -47.98 -58.99 -11.00
N VAL A 139 -48.01 -58.13 -12.01
CA VAL A 139 -49.25 -57.44 -12.39
C VAL A 139 -49.98 -58.28 -13.43
N LYS A 140 -50.89 -59.13 -12.97
CA LYS A 140 -51.77 -59.93 -13.84
C LYS A 140 -52.77 -59.02 -14.55
N THR A 141 -52.42 -58.54 -15.74
CA THR A 141 -53.37 -57.90 -16.66
C THR A 141 -54.46 -58.90 -17.02
N GLN A 142 -55.68 -58.61 -16.58
CA GLN A 142 -56.82 -59.49 -16.71
C GLN A 142 -57.41 -59.33 -18.12
N ASN A 143 -57.15 -60.29 -19.01
CA ASN A 143 -57.67 -60.25 -20.37
C ASN A 143 -59.20 -60.12 -20.35
N ASP A 144 -59.71 -59.08 -21.01
CA ASP A 144 -61.14 -58.90 -21.22
C ASP A 144 -61.71 -60.03 -22.10
N LYS A 145 -62.98 -60.35 -21.88
CA LYS A 145 -63.62 -61.54 -22.44
C LYS A 145 -64.20 -61.28 -23.81
N ASP A 146 -63.90 -62.15 -24.77
CA ASP A 146 -64.62 -62.25 -26.03
C ASP A 146 -66.13 -62.46 -25.77
N CYS A 147 -66.92 -61.42 -26.02
CA CYS A 147 -68.36 -61.46 -25.77
C CYS A 147 -69.09 -62.12 -26.95
N ASN A 148 -69.03 -63.46 -27.01
CA ASN A 148 -69.75 -64.27 -27.98
C ASN A 148 -71.28 -64.18 -27.78
N CYS A 149 -71.90 -63.15 -28.36
CA CYS A 149 -73.36 -63.02 -28.45
C CYS A 149 -73.94 -64.09 -29.40
N LEU A 150 -74.26 -65.26 -28.84
CA LEU A 150 -74.99 -66.31 -29.53
C LEU A 150 -76.36 -65.79 -30.02
N HIS A 151 -76.57 -65.85 -31.34
CA HIS A 151 -77.82 -65.49 -31.99
C HIS A 151 -78.91 -66.53 -31.65
N ALA A 152 -79.68 -66.28 -30.59
CA ALA A 152 -80.85 -67.09 -30.23
C ALA A 152 -82.05 -66.73 -31.14
N SER A 153 -82.10 -67.33 -32.33
CA SER A 153 -83.20 -67.19 -33.29
C SER A 153 -84.49 -67.84 -32.74
N PHE A 154 -85.34 -67.04 -32.11
CA PHE A 154 -86.59 -67.49 -31.50
C PHE A 154 -87.71 -67.63 -32.56
N GLU A 155 -87.70 -68.74 -33.31
CA GLU A 155 -88.77 -69.05 -34.27
C GLU A 155 -90.08 -69.36 -33.54
N LEU A 156 -91.09 -68.49 -33.70
CA LEU A 156 -92.45 -68.75 -33.25
C LEU A 156 -93.48 -68.57 -34.39
N CYS A 157 -93.28 -69.32 -35.48
CA CYS A 157 -94.24 -69.43 -36.57
C CYS A 157 -95.17 -70.64 -36.32
N GLY A 158 -96.48 -70.41 -36.12
CA GLY A 158 -97.38 -71.48 -35.70
C GLY A 158 -98.89 -71.18 -35.76
N SER A 159 -99.32 -70.32 -36.69
CA SER A 159 -100.71 -70.00 -37.06
C SER A 159 -101.83 -70.25 -36.01
N VAL A 160 -102.19 -69.22 -35.24
CA VAL A 160 -103.52 -69.18 -34.60
C VAL A 160 -104.56 -68.92 -35.69
N LYS A 161 -105.14 -69.98 -36.26
CA LYS A 161 -106.24 -69.88 -37.21
C LYS A 161 -107.54 -69.51 -36.49
N ASP A 162 -108.18 -68.44 -36.98
CA ASP A 162 -109.64 -68.26 -37.00
C ASP A 162 -110.42 -68.42 -35.69
N ASN A 163 -109.93 -67.83 -34.60
CA ASN A 163 -110.76 -67.48 -33.44
C ASN A 163 -111.67 -66.26 -33.71
N ALA A 164 -112.34 -66.24 -34.87
CA ALA A 164 -113.33 -65.24 -35.24
C ALA A 164 -114.53 -65.22 -34.26
N SER A 165 -114.81 -66.37 -33.63
CA SER A 165 -115.71 -66.52 -32.49
C SER A 165 -115.36 -65.60 -31.31
N VAL A 166 -114.07 -65.46 -30.98
CA VAL A 166 -113.59 -64.64 -29.85
C VAL A 166 -113.68 -63.15 -30.19
N TYR A 167 -113.28 -62.74 -31.39
CA TYR A 167 -113.47 -61.35 -31.83
C TYR A 167 -114.96 -60.96 -31.90
N SER A 168 -115.82 -61.85 -32.38
CA SER A 168 -117.27 -61.64 -32.37
C SER A 168 -117.81 -61.52 -30.94
N ALA A 169 -117.42 -62.41 -30.02
CA ALA A 169 -117.82 -62.34 -28.61
C ALA A 169 -117.37 -61.05 -27.93
N VAL A 170 -116.11 -60.63 -28.10
CA VAL A 170 -115.59 -59.37 -27.53
C VAL A 170 -116.29 -58.15 -28.16
N HIS A 171 -116.57 -58.17 -29.46
CA HIS A 171 -117.33 -57.11 -30.11
C HIS A 171 -118.78 -57.03 -29.59
N ILE A 172 -119.47 -58.16 -29.41
CA ILE A 172 -120.82 -58.21 -28.83
C ILE A 172 -120.83 -57.68 -27.39
N LEU A 173 -119.88 -58.12 -26.55
CA LEU A 173 -119.72 -57.64 -25.17
C LEU A 173 -119.45 -56.14 -25.10
N HIS A 174 -118.65 -55.60 -26.04
CA HIS A 174 -118.37 -54.17 -26.13
C HIS A 174 -119.57 -53.37 -26.70
N SER A 175 -120.30 -53.90 -27.68
CA SER A 175 -121.50 -53.29 -28.26
C SER A 175 -122.67 -53.23 -27.27
N TYR A 176 -122.76 -54.18 -26.33
CA TYR A 176 -123.42 -54.12 -25.02
C TYR A 176 -123.35 -52.79 -24.21
N PRO A 177 -124.27 -51.80 -24.29
CA PRO A 177 -124.21 -50.65 -23.37
C PRO A 177 -124.46 -51.08 -21.91
N LEU A 178 -125.45 -51.96 -21.71
CA LEU A 178 -125.80 -52.55 -20.40
C LEU A 178 -124.64 -53.40 -19.84
N ILE A 179 -123.93 -54.13 -20.70
CA ILE A 179 -122.76 -54.93 -20.31
C ILE A 179 -121.59 -54.01 -19.92
N ARG A 180 -121.40 -52.89 -20.62
CA ARG A 180 -120.41 -51.85 -20.24
C ARG A 180 -120.78 -51.08 -18.96
N GLN A 181 -122.03 -51.07 -18.53
CA GLN A 181 -122.41 -50.60 -17.19
C GLN A 181 -122.12 -51.67 -16.14
N LEU A 182 -122.62 -52.89 -16.31
CA LEU A 182 -122.31 -54.03 -15.41
C LEU A 182 -120.80 -54.25 -15.20
N ALA A 183 -119.98 -54.09 -16.23
CA ALA A 183 -118.51 -54.22 -16.16
C ALA A 183 -117.80 -53.02 -15.50
N LYS A 184 -118.46 -51.86 -15.40
CA LYS A 184 -118.00 -50.69 -14.62
C LYS A 184 -118.47 -50.76 -13.18
N ASP A 185 -119.70 -51.20 -12.95
CA ASP A 185 -120.26 -51.30 -11.61
C ASP A 185 -119.54 -52.39 -10.80
N SER A 186 -119.27 -53.55 -11.43
CA SER A 186 -118.41 -54.61 -10.87
C SER A 186 -116.91 -54.28 -10.87
N GLN A 187 -116.47 -53.16 -11.47
CA GLN A 187 -115.05 -52.79 -11.54
C GLN A 187 -114.43 -52.52 -10.15
N ASN A 188 -115.28 -52.21 -9.16
CA ASN A 188 -114.88 -52.01 -7.76
C ASN A 188 -114.63 -53.33 -7.00
N ASP A 189 -115.24 -54.44 -7.43
CA ASP A 189 -115.07 -55.77 -6.83
C ASP A 189 -113.92 -56.58 -7.47
N ILE A 190 -113.31 -56.06 -8.55
CA ILE A 190 -112.17 -56.70 -9.21
C ILE A 190 -110.96 -56.70 -8.26
N LEU A 191 -110.48 -57.90 -7.90
CA LEU A 191 -109.28 -58.07 -7.09
C LEU A 191 -108.10 -57.24 -7.65
N LYS A 192 -107.40 -56.55 -6.74
CA LYS A 192 -106.25 -55.68 -7.04
C LYS A 192 -105.14 -56.37 -7.86
N SER A 193 -105.03 -57.70 -7.77
CA SER A 193 -104.18 -58.54 -8.62
C SER A 193 -104.52 -58.38 -10.11
N THR A 194 -105.79 -58.50 -10.48
CA THR A 194 -106.28 -58.42 -11.86
C THR A 194 -106.11 -57.02 -12.45
N LEU A 195 -106.26 -55.97 -11.63
CA LEU A 195 -105.97 -54.59 -12.05
C LEU A 195 -104.47 -54.36 -12.29
N ASN A 196 -103.60 -54.96 -11.48
CA ASN A 196 -102.15 -54.96 -11.74
C ASN A 196 -101.82 -55.73 -13.03
N PHE A 197 -102.44 -56.90 -13.27
CA PHE A 197 -102.27 -57.66 -14.50
C PHE A 197 -102.72 -56.88 -15.75
N LEU A 198 -103.88 -56.23 -15.69
CA LEU A 198 -104.35 -55.31 -16.73
C LEU A 198 -103.40 -54.14 -16.97
N ARG A 199 -102.77 -53.60 -15.91
CA ARG A 199 -101.75 -52.55 -16.04
C ARG A 199 -100.45 -53.06 -16.68
N GLN A 200 -100.02 -54.28 -16.37
CA GLN A 200 -98.87 -54.91 -17.03
C GLN A 200 -99.16 -55.25 -18.48
N ILE A 201 -100.37 -55.72 -18.81
CA ILE A 201 -100.82 -55.85 -20.20
C ILE A 201 -100.85 -54.48 -20.90
N LYS A 202 -101.29 -53.40 -20.23
CA LYS A 202 -101.25 -52.05 -20.83
C LYS A 202 -99.81 -51.60 -21.13
N TYR A 203 -98.87 -51.79 -20.20
CA TYR A 203 -97.46 -51.49 -20.46
C TYR A 203 -96.85 -52.38 -21.55
N LEU A 204 -97.21 -53.67 -21.60
CA LEU A 204 -96.77 -54.56 -22.67
C LEU A 204 -97.33 -54.13 -24.03
N MET A 205 -98.60 -53.71 -24.09
CA MET A 205 -99.22 -53.17 -25.30
C MET A 205 -98.60 -51.83 -25.70
N GLU A 206 -98.31 -50.92 -24.77
CA GLU A 206 -97.60 -49.66 -25.05
C GLU A 206 -96.16 -49.88 -25.53
N PHE A 207 -95.48 -50.90 -24.98
CA PHE A 207 -94.16 -51.33 -25.44
C PHE A 207 -94.22 -51.94 -26.85
N VAL A 208 -95.17 -52.84 -27.10
CA VAL A 208 -95.37 -53.46 -28.43
C VAL A 208 -95.79 -52.42 -29.46
N ILE A 209 -96.69 -51.49 -29.12
CA ILE A 209 -97.10 -50.38 -29.99
C ILE A 209 -95.90 -49.49 -30.30
N SER A 210 -95.13 -49.02 -29.32
CA SER A 210 -93.91 -48.23 -29.60
C SER A 210 -92.79 -49.00 -30.34
N LYS A 211 -92.85 -50.34 -30.38
CA LYS A 211 -92.01 -51.21 -31.21
C LYS A 211 -92.58 -51.58 -32.58
N VAL A 212 -93.84 -51.26 -32.86
CA VAL A 212 -94.55 -51.47 -34.14
C VAL A 212 -94.80 -50.14 -34.87
N GLU A 213 -94.86 -49.03 -34.13
CA GLU A 213 -94.89 -47.66 -34.65
C GLU A 213 -93.51 -47.20 -35.17
N LEU A 214 -92.42 -47.83 -34.71
CA LEU A 214 -91.11 -47.72 -35.36
C LEU A 214 -91.20 -48.36 -36.76
N LEU A 215 -91.05 -47.55 -37.81
CA LEU A 215 -91.02 -48.08 -39.17
C LEU A 215 -89.75 -48.94 -39.35
N PRO A 216 -89.80 -50.02 -40.16
CA PRO A 216 -88.62 -50.83 -40.49
C PRO A 216 -87.47 -50.07 -41.18
N VAL A 217 -87.71 -48.82 -41.60
CA VAL A 217 -86.70 -47.86 -42.06
C VAL A 217 -85.98 -47.22 -40.87
N GLU A 218 -86.72 -46.76 -39.87
CA GLU A 218 -86.17 -46.08 -38.68
C GLU A 218 -85.33 -47.01 -37.80
N GLU A 219 -85.73 -48.28 -37.65
CA GLU A 219 -84.92 -49.28 -36.94
C GLU A 219 -83.60 -49.58 -37.71
N ARG A 220 -83.63 -49.57 -39.05
CA ARG A 220 -82.43 -49.72 -39.90
C ARG A 220 -81.51 -48.50 -39.82
N ASP A 221 -82.05 -47.30 -39.92
CA ASP A 221 -81.28 -46.06 -39.84
C ASP A 221 -80.67 -45.89 -38.44
N ARG A 222 -81.40 -46.32 -37.40
CA ARG A 222 -80.88 -46.46 -36.03
C ARG A 222 -79.73 -47.47 -35.94
N GLU A 223 -79.86 -48.63 -36.57
CA GLU A 223 -78.77 -49.63 -36.58
C GLU A 223 -77.54 -49.12 -37.33
N LEU A 224 -77.72 -48.46 -38.48
CA LEU A 224 -76.64 -47.83 -39.24
C LEU A 224 -75.95 -46.73 -38.42
N HIS A 225 -76.72 -45.89 -37.72
CA HIS A 225 -76.18 -44.87 -36.82
C HIS A 225 -75.40 -45.49 -35.64
N ILE A 226 -75.91 -46.55 -35.01
CA ILE A 226 -75.18 -47.27 -33.96
C ILE A 226 -73.88 -47.86 -34.49
N ARG A 227 -73.88 -48.52 -35.66
CA ARG A 227 -72.67 -49.06 -36.30
C ARG A 227 -71.65 -47.97 -36.64
N HIS A 228 -72.12 -46.81 -37.13
CA HIS A 228 -71.28 -45.65 -37.40
C HIS A 228 -70.63 -45.11 -36.13
N VAL A 229 -71.41 -44.91 -35.05
CA VAL A 229 -70.90 -44.44 -33.75
C VAL A 229 -69.94 -45.46 -33.13
N CYS A 230 -70.20 -46.77 -33.24
CA CYS A 230 -69.26 -47.80 -32.81
C CYS A 230 -67.94 -47.75 -33.60
N SER A 231 -67.99 -47.48 -34.91
CA SER A 231 -66.78 -47.28 -35.74
C SER A 231 -66.01 -46.02 -35.34
N GLU A 232 -66.70 -44.91 -35.05
CA GLU A 232 -66.08 -43.68 -34.55
C GLU A 232 -65.47 -43.87 -33.16
N ILE A 233 -66.09 -44.67 -32.28
CA ILE A 233 -65.56 -45.02 -30.96
C ILE A 233 -64.28 -45.86 -31.08
N GLU A 234 -64.25 -46.90 -31.92
CA GLU A 234 -63.04 -47.70 -32.12
C GLU A 234 -61.93 -46.91 -32.83
N GLN A 235 -62.26 -46.03 -33.78
CA GLN A 235 -61.29 -45.08 -34.35
C GLN A 235 -60.74 -44.13 -33.27
N SER A 236 -61.62 -43.49 -32.49
CA SER A 236 -61.21 -42.57 -31.41
C SER A 236 -60.34 -43.27 -30.37
N LYS A 237 -60.65 -44.52 -30.03
CA LYS A 237 -59.90 -45.39 -29.12
C LYS A 237 -58.52 -45.78 -29.69
N HIS A 238 -58.43 -45.99 -31.01
CA HIS A 238 -57.16 -46.19 -31.70
C HIS A 238 -56.30 -44.90 -31.67
N GLU A 239 -56.87 -43.75 -32.07
CA GLU A 239 -56.21 -42.44 -32.03
C GLU A 239 -55.73 -42.08 -30.61
N ILE A 240 -56.56 -42.30 -29.58
CA ILE A 240 -56.18 -42.16 -28.17
C ILE A 240 -55.01 -43.09 -27.82
N SER A 241 -55.01 -44.35 -28.29
CA SER A 241 -53.90 -45.28 -28.05
C SER A 241 -52.59 -44.79 -28.68
N GLU A 242 -52.63 -44.27 -29.91
CA GLU A 242 -51.44 -43.73 -30.59
C GLU A 242 -50.93 -42.44 -29.95
N LEU A 243 -51.83 -41.51 -29.60
CA LEU A 243 -51.49 -40.29 -28.87
C LEU A 243 -50.90 -40.60 -27.48
N THR A 244 -51.45 -41.58 -26.75
CA THR A 244 -50.91 -42.01 -25.45
C THR A 244 -49.51 -42.62 -25.59
N LYS A 245 -49.25 -43.44 -26.62
CA LYS A 245 -47.90 -43.97 -26.91
C LYS A 245 -46.93 -42.85 -27.23
N SER A 246 -47.25 -41.99 -28.20
CA SER A 246 -46.42 -40.85 -28.61
C SER A 246 -46.09 -39.91 -27.44
N LEU A 247 -47.04 -39.70 -26.53
CA LEU A 247 -46.88 -38.90 -25.32
C LEU A 247 -46.01 -39.59 -24.25
N GLU A 248 -46.04 -40.91 -24.09
CA GLU A 248 -45.09 -41.59 -23.19
C GLU A 248 -43.69 -41.68 -23.83
N ASP A 249 -43.57 -41.94 -25.13
CA ASP A 249 -42.31 -41.85 -25.87
C ASP A 249 -41.67 -40.46 -25.73
N GLN A 250 -42.48 -39.39 -25.77
CA GLN A 250 -42.02 -38.02 -25.53
C GLN A 250 -41.56 -37.81 -24.08
N LYS A 251 -42.28 -38.34 -23.07
CA LYS A 251 -41.81 -38.31 -21.67
C LYS A 251 -40.49 -39.07 -21.50
N ILE A 252 -40.32 -40.20 -22.17
CA ILE A 252 -39.09 -40.99 -22.11
C ILE A 252 -37.93 -40.18 -22.70
N ARG A 253 -38.10 -39.59 -23.89
CA ARG A 253 -37.09 -38.69 -24.50
C ARG A 253 -36.73 -37.50 -23.59
N HIS A 254 -37.72 -36.80 -23.04
CA HIS A 254 -37.44 -35.68 -22.13
C HIS A 254 -36.82 -36.12 -20.80
N ARG A 255 -37.07 -37.36 -20.33
CA ARG A 255 -36.35 -37.93 -19.16
C ARG A 255 -34.90 -38.25 -19.50
N THR A 256 -34.60 -38.82 -20.67
CA THR A 256 -33.21 -39.10 -21.08
C THR A 256 -32.44 -37.80 -21.31
N GLU A 257 -33.03 -36.83 -22.03
CA GLU A 257 -32.45 -35.49 -22.22
C GLU A 257 -32.17 -34.78 -20.87
N ALA A 258 -33.11 -34.84 -19.92
CA ALA A 258 -32.94 -34.24 -18.59
C ALA A 258 -31.85 -34.94 -17.76
N ASN A 259 -31.73 -36.27 -17.87
CA ASN A 259 -30.66 -37.03 -17.20
C ASN A 259 -29.29 -36.70 -17.82
N GLU A 260 -29.17 -36.71 -19.15
CA GLU A 260 -27.94 -36.33 -19.86
C GLU A 260 -27.48 -34.91 -19.54
N LEU A 261 -28.43 -33.97 -19.38
CA LEU A 261 -28.15 -32.61 -18.90
C LEU A 261 -27.72 -32.58 -17.42
N SER A 262 -28.33 -33.41 -16.57
CA SER A 262 -27.93 -33.56 -15.16
C SER A 262 -26.50 -34.10 -15.03
N ASP A 263 -26.15 -35.12 -15.81
CA ASP A 263 -24.82 -35.74 -15.82
C ASP A 263 -23.75 -34.78 -16.37
N GLN A 264 -24.08 -33.98 -17.39
CA GLN A 264 -23.21 -32.90 -17.85
C GLN A 264 -23.00 -31.83 -16.77
N VAL A 265 -24.04 -31.49 -16.00
CA VAL A 265 -23.93 -30.52 -14.90
C VAL A 265 -23.07 -31.05 -13.75
N THR A 266 -23.17 -32.34 -13.37
CA THR A 266 -22.29 -32.91 -12.33
C THR A 266 -20.83 -32.92 -12.77
N ILE A 267 -20.53 -33.35 -14.00
CA ILE A 267 -19.18 -33.32 -14.57
C ILE A 267 -18.61 -31.89 -14.58
N LEU A 268 -19.42 -30.89 -14.97
CA LEU A 268 -19.02 -29.48 -14.95
C LEU A 268 -18.79 -28.94 -13.53
N MET A 269 -19.56 -29.38 -12.53
CA MET A 269 -19.32 -29.02 -11.13
C MET A 269 -18.06 -29.66 -10.56
N GLU A 270 -17.76 -30.92 -10.91
CA GLU A 270 -16.56 -31.64 -10.45
C GLU A 270 -15.28 -31.07 -11.07
N THR A 271 -15.30 -30.83 -12.38
CA THR A 271 -14.18 -30.18 -13.09
C THR A 271 -13.95 -28.75 -12.61
N TRP A 272 -15.01 -27.96 -12.37
CA TRP A 272 -14.89 -26.64 -11.74
C TRP A 272 -14.26 -26.73 -10.34
N ARG A 273 -14.70 -27.69 -9.51
CA ARG A 273 -14.15 -27.91 -8.16
C ARG A 273 -12.66 -28.24 -8.23
N SER A 274 -12.27 -29.18 -9.10
CA SER A 274 -10.87 -29.58 -9.30
C SER A 274 -9.98 -28.39 -9.72
N ILE A 275 -10.44 -27.57 -10.67
CA ILE A 275 -9.72 -26.36 -11.12
C ILE A 275 -9.62 -25.32 -9.98
N ASN A 276 -10.69 -25.12 -9.21
CA ASN A 276 -10.70 -24.23 -8.05
C ASN A 276 -9.70 -24.70 -6.98
N ASP A 277 -9.66 -26.00 -6.69
CA ASP A 277 -8.82 -26.55 -5.62
C ASP A 277 -7.34 -26.55 -6.03
N GLU A 278 -7.03 -26.83 -7.31
CA GLU A 278 -5.68 -26.64 -7.86
C GLU A 278 -5.28 -25.15 -7.80
N PHE A 279 -6.14 -24.24 -8.24
CA PHE A 279 -5.85 -22.79 -8.20
C PHE A 279 -5.57 -22.30 -6.78
N ASN A 280 -6.38 -22.72 -5.80
CA ASN A 280 -6.16 -22.37 -4.39
C ASN A 280 -4.87 -22.99 -3.82
N SER A 281 -4.49 -24.20 -4.25
CA SER A 281 -3.20 -24.83 -3.91
C SER A 281 -2.01 -24.06 -4.51
N GLN A 282 -2.09 -23.67 -5.78
CA GLN A 282 -1.07 -22.84 -6.44
C GLN A 282 -0.97 -21.44 -5.80
N LEU A 283 -2.10 -20.82 -5.47
CA LEU A 283 -2.17 -19.49 -4.83
C LEU A 283 -1.55 -19.51 -3.42
N THR A 284 -1.97 -20.45 -2.57
CA THR A 284 -1.44 -20.57 -1.20
C THR A 284 0.05 -20.91 -1.19
N LYS A 285 0.51 -21.76 -2.11
CA LYS A 285 1.95 -22.02 -2.31
C LYS A 285 2.69 -20.74 -2.74
N THR A 286 2.22 -20.04 -3.76
CA THR A 286 2.88 -18.83 -4.30
C THR A 286 2.95 -17.72 -3.25
N LEU A 287 1.88 -17.55 -2.47
CA LEU A 287 1.83 -16.62 -1.35
C LEU A 287 2.91 -16.97 -0.31
N LYS A 288 2.95 -18.23 0.16
CA LYS A 288 3.97 -18.68 1.12
C LYS A 288 5.40 -18.56 0.57
N ASP A 289 5.64 -18.99 -0.65
CA ASP A 289 6.96 -18.86 -1.30
C ASP A 289 7.40 -17.38 -1.36
N SER A 290 6.46 -16.45 -1.54
CA SER A 290 6.74 -15.00 -1.50
C SER A 290 6.99 -14.45 -0.09
N GLU A 291 6.27 -14.92 0.93
CA GLU A 291 6.49 -14.58 2.34
C GLU A 291 7.85 -15.09 2.84
N ASP A 292 8.18 -16.36 2.56
CA ASP A 292 9.47 -16.97 2.92
C ASP A 292 10.64 -16.23 2.24
N ASN A 293 10.47 -15.74 1.01
CA ASN A 293 11.49 -14.96 0.30
C ASN A 293 11.60 -13.51 0.82
N LEU A 294 10.48 -12.88 1.19
CA LEU A 294 10.49 -11.56 1.84
C LEU A 294 11.20 -11.64 3.21
N ALA A 295 10.91 -12.67 4.01
CA ALA A 295 11.55 -12.90 5.31
C ALA A 295 13.08 -13.08 5.20
N LYS A 296 13.56 -13.86 4.22
CA LYS A 296 15.00 -14.01 3.92
C LYS A 296 15.63 -12.67 3.53
N SER A 297 15.03 -11.95 2.59
CA SER A 297 15.52 -10.64 2.11
C SER A 297 15.61 -9.60 3.24
N LEU A 298 14.62 -9.59 4.15
CA LEU A 298 14.62 -8.74 5.35
C LEU A 298 15.74 -9.14 6.32
N SER A 299 15.95 -10.44 6.56
CA SER A 299 17.06 -10.96 7.36
C SER A 299 18.43 -10.55 6.78
N GLU A 300 18.65 -10.75 5.48
CA GLU A 300 19.87 -10.36 4.78
C GLU A 300 20.07 -8.83 4.78
N PHE A 301 19.00 -8.04 4.75
CA PHE A 301 19.08 -6.59 4.87
C PHE A 301 19.51 -6.16 6.28
N ASN A 302 18.91 -6.75 7.32
CA ASN A 302 19.28 -6.49 8.71
C ASN A 302 20.74 -6.87 9.01
N GLU A 303 21.20 -8.03 8.53
CA GLU A 303 22.59 -8.47 8.71
C GLU A 303 23.57 -7.50 8.02
N ARG A 304 23.25 -7.02 6.81
CA ARG A 304 24.04 -5.98 6.14
C ARG A 304 24.03 -4.66 6.91
N MET A 305 22.89 -4.25 7.45
CA MET A 305 22.77 -3.03 8.25
C MET A 305 23.58 -3.10 9.55
N GLU A 306 23.54 -4.22 10.28
CA GLU A 306 24.35 -4.45 11.48
C GLU A 306 25.84 -4.47 11.15
N ASN A 307 26.25 -5.16 10.07
CA ASN A 307 27.64 -5.15 9.60
C ASN A 307 28.11 -3.73 9.25
N HIS A 308 27.30 -2.94 8.52
CA HIS A 308 27.62 -1.55 8.22
C HIS A 308 27.76 -0.71 9.49
N GLN A 309 26.82 -0.79 10.43
CA GLN A 309 26.89 -0.10 11.72
C GLN A 309 28.17 -0.50 12.50
N SER A 310 28.49 -1.79 12.55
CA SER A 310 29.70 -2.32 13.17
C SER A 310 30.98 -1.75 12.53
N THR A 311 31.05 -1.66 11.20
CA THR A 311 32.20 -1.04 10.51
C THR A 311 32.29 0.47 10.76
N LEU A 312 31.15 1.16 10.82
CA LEU A 312 31.06 2.59 11.04
C LEU A 312 31.56 2.96 12.45
N ASP A 313 31.19 2.20 13.48
CA ASP A 313 31.66 2.42 14.85
C ASP A 313 33.13 2.02 15.05
N LYS A 314 33.60 0.95 14.39
CA LYS A 314 35.05 0.62 14.29
C LYS A 314 35.85 1.77 13.66
N LEU A 315 35.31 2.42 12.63
CA LEU A 315 35.94 3.59 12.00
C LEU A 315 35.92 4.83 12.90
N LYS A 316 34.81 5.12 13.62
CA LYS A 316 34.77 6.19 14.63
C LYS A 316 35.88 6.01 15.68
N MET A 317 36.01 4.81 16.26
CA MET A 317 37.06 4.52 17.25
C MET A 317 38.46 4.72 16.66
N LYS A 318 38.70 4.27 15.42
CA LYS A 318 39.99 4.48 14.74
C LYS A 318 40.32 5.96 14.56
N VAL A 319 39.34 6.78 14.18
CA VAL A 319 39.51 8.24 14.02
C VAL A 319 39.78 8.93 15.36
N GLU A 320 39.04 8.61 16.43
CA GLU A 320 39.30 9.21 17.75
C GLU A 320 40.65 8.78 18.34
N ASN A 321 41.06 7.52 18.14
CA ASN A 321 42.39 7.05 18.52
C ASN A 321 43.49 7.81 17.76
N GLN A 322 43.34 8.02 16.45
CA GLN A 322 44.27 8.83 15.66
C GLN A 322 44.29 10.31 16.09
N LYS A 323 43.15 10.90 16.45
CA LYS A 323 43.08 12.25 17.04
C LYS A 323 43.78 12.33 18.40
N ALA A 324 43.70 11.29 19.23
CA ALA A 324 44.40 11.23 20.51
C ALA A 324 45.92 11.09 20.31
N GLU A 325 46.35 10.21 19.41
CA GLU A 325 47.76 10.01 19.05
C GLU A 325 48.39 11.27 18.44
N ASN A 326 47.68 11.95 17.53
CA ASN A 326 48.16 13.18 16.91
C ASN A 326 48.28 14.33 17.94
N ARG A 327 47.30 14.49 18.85
CA ARG A 327 47.41 15.47 19.96
C ARG A 327 48.61 15.19 20.87
N LYS A 328 48.91 13.91 21.15
CA LYS A 328 50.10 13.52 21.92
C LYS A 328 51.40 13.87 21.18
N LYS A 329 51.49 13.56 19.88
CA LYS A 329 52.63 13.89 19.01
C LYS A 329 52.83 15.41 18.91
N GLU A 330 51.76 16.16 18.74
CA GLU A 330 51.78 17.63 18.69
C GLU A 330 52.33 18.22 20.00
N HIS A 331 51.80 17.81 21.15
CA HIS A 331 52.29 18.24 22.45
C HIS A 331 53.78 17.88 22.67
N GLU A 332 54.23 16.71 22.21
CA GLU A 332 55.65 16.32 22.27
C GLU A 332 56.53 17.21 21.39
N VAL A 333 56.08 17.56 20.18
CA VAL A 333 56.77 18.49 19.27
C VAL A 333 56.79 19.91 19.84
N GLN A 334 55.67 20.41 20.38
CA GLN A 334 55.60 21.71 21.05
C GLN A 334 56.55 21.78 22.25
N GLY A 335 56.62 20.73 23.08
CA GLY A 335 57.55 20.64 24.21
C GLY A 335 59.03 20.62 23.79
N LYS A 336 59.36 19.89 22.70
CA LYS A 336 60.70 19.92 22.09
C LYS A 336 61.05 21.30 21.55
N LYS A 337 60.13 21.92 20.81
CA LYS A 337 60.27 23.28 20.27
C LYS A 337 60.55 24.29 21.39
N PHE A 338 59.70 24.34 22.41
CA PHE A 338 59.84 25.24 23.56
C PHE A 338 61.19 25.06 24.27
N LYS A 339 61.67 23.81 24.42
CA LYS A 339 62.99 23.55 25.00
C LYS A 339 64.13 24.14 24.15
N VAL A 340 64.08 23.96 22.82
CA VAL A 340 65.10 24.53 21.92
C VAL A 340 65.03 26.06 21.88
N GLU A 341 63.84 26.65 21.83
CA GLU A 341 63.66 28.11 21.88
C GLU A 341 64.17 28.69 23.20
N SER A 342 63.89 28.04 24.34
CA SER A 342 64.42 28.44 25.64
C SER A 342 65.94 28.34 25.72
N GLN A 343 66.54 27.29 25.14
CA GLN A 343 68.00 27.14 25.05
C GLN A 343 68.64 28.20 24.16
N LEU A 344 68.02 28.53 23.02
CA LEU A 344 68.47 29.58 22.11
C LEU A 344 68.39 30.97 22.76
N SER A 345 67.28 31.31 23.41
CA SER A 345 67.14 32.57 24.15
C SER A 345 68.18 32.69 25.28
N SER A 346 68.46 31.60 26.00
CA SER A 346 69.52 31.60 27.02
C SER A 346 70.93 31.76 26.44
N LEU A 347 71.19 31.26 25.22
CA LEU A 347 72.47 31.46 24.52
C LEU A 347 72.62 32.90 24.02
N ILE A 348 71.55 33.48 23.46
CA ILE A 348 71.52 34.88 23.02
C ILE A 348 71.79 35.81 24.21
N MET A 349 71.06 35.65 25.33
CA MET A 349 71.29 36.47 26.54
C MET A 349 72.74 36.40 27.04
N LYS A 350 73.38 35.22 27.00
CA LYS A 350 74.80 35.08 27.38
C LYS A 350 75.74 35.80 26.42
N PHE A 351 75.49 35.69 25.12
CA PHE A 351 76.27 36.38 24.10
C PHE A 351 76.14 37.91 24.24
N ASP A 352 74.92 38.41 24.45
CA ASP A 352 74.66 39.85 24.64
C ASP A 352 75.37 40.37 25.91
N THR A 353 75.36 39.60 27.01
CA THR A 353 76.15 39.92 28.21
C THR A 353 77.66 39.89 27.92
N GLU A 354 78.20 38.84 27.31
CA GLU A 354 79.64 38.76 26.96
C GLU A 354 80.10 39.89 26.02
N VAL A 355 79.23 40.35 25.12
CA VAL A 355 79.51 41.50 24.24
C VAL A 355 79.46 42.80 25.03
N SER A 356 78.49 42.99 25.93
CA SER A 356 78.41 44.16 26.82
C SER A 356 79.63 44.26 27.74
N ASP A 357 80.02 43.16 28.37
CA ASP A 357 81.16 43.09 29.30
C ASP A 357 82.48 43.40 28.56
N ARG A 358 82.67 42.85 27.35
CA ARG A 358 83.82 43.17 26.49
C ARG A 358 83.82 44.61 26.03
N GLN A 359 82.66 45.16 25.66
CA GLN A 359 82.54 46.57 25.25
C GLN A 359 82.92 47.51 26.40
N GLN A 360 82.42 47.26 27.62
CA GLN A 360 82.82 48.01 28.80
C GLN A 360 84.33 47.93 29.04
N TYR A 361 84.92 46.73 28.99
CA TYR A 361 86.36 46.54 29.17
C TYR A 361 87.20 47.27 28.11
N TYR A 362 86.78 47.26 26.84
CA TYR A 362 87.45 48.03 25.78
C TYR A 362 87.34 49.54 26.02
N GLU A 363 86.20 50.04 26.51
CA GLU A 363 86.06 51.45 26.86
C GLU A 363 86.87 51.85 28.10
N GLU A 364 87.04 50.95 29.07
CA GLU A 364 87.93 51.16 30.24
C GLU A 364 89.38 51.23 29.79
N LEU A 365 89.86 50.24 29.02
CA LEU A 365 91.22 50.22 28.48
C LEU A 365 91.51 51.41 27.54
N MET A 366 90.50 51.87 26.79
CA MET A 366 90.62 53.07 25.95
C MET A 366 90.75 54.35 26.80
N LYS A 367 90.03 54.47 27.92
CA LYS A 367 90.19 55.60 28.87
C LYS A 367 91.57 55.61 29.52
N GLU A 368 92.12 54.43 29.85
CA GLU A 368 93.49 54.30 30.36
C GLU A 368 94.54 54.69 29.31
N TYR A 369 94.42 54.19 28.07
CA TYR A 369 95.29 54.58 26.97
C TYR A 369 95.24 56.09 26.70
N ASP A 370 94.04 56.67 26.64
CA ASP A 370 93.82 58.10 26.48
C ASP A 370 94.39 58.94 27.63
N ALA A 371 94.55 58.38 28.82
CA ALA A 371 95.21 59.05 29.94
C ALA A 371 96.73 58.98 29.82
N LEU A 372 97.28 57.79 29.54
CA LEU A 372 98.71 57.56 29.34
C LEU A 372 99.27 58.34 28.13
N GLU A 373 98.52 58.47 27.04
CA GLU A 373 98.94 59.26 25.89
C GLU A 373 98.98 60.77 26.20
N LYS A 374 98.06 61.26 27.06
CA LYS A 374 98.11 62.65 27.56
C LYS A 374 99.30 62.87 28.49
N GLU A 375 99.62 61.93 29.38
CA GLU A 375 100.81 61.97 30.22
C GLU A 375 102.09 61.92 29.38
N ARG A 376 102.14 61.06 28.35
CA ARG A 376 103.27 60.95 27.41
C ARG A 376 103.50 62.27 26.66
N LEU A 377 102.44 62.94 26.20
CA LEU A 377 102.53 64.24 25.54
C LEU A 377 102.97 65.35 26.52
N GLN A 378 102.45 65.37 27.75
CA GLN A 378 102.90 66.31 28.78
C GLN A 378 104.38 66.12 29.14
N LEU A 379 104.84 64.87 29.23
CA LEU A 379 106.24 64.55 29.49
C LEU A 379 107.15 64.96 28.31
N MET A 380 106.69 64.83 27.06
CA MET A 380 107.40 65.37 25.90
C MET A 380 107.49 66.91 25.95
N ASP A 381 106.38 67.61 26.19
CA ASP A 381 106.37 69.07 26.32
C ASP A 381 107.31 69.53 27.46
N ASP A 382 107.38 68.81 28.58
CA ASP A 382 108.28 69.11 29.70
C ASP A 382 109.75 68.75 29.41
N MET A 383 110.03 67.70 28.63
CA MET A 383 111.38 67.41 28.14
C MET A 383 111.86 68.48 27.16
N ASP A 384 111.01 68.94 26.24
CA ASP A 384 111.36 70.02 25.30
C ASP A 384 111.59 71.35 26.05
N LYS A 385 110.80 71.66 27.09
CA LYS A 385 111.10 72.79 28.00
C LYS A 385 112.44 72.64 28.71
N GLN A 386 112.77 71.43 29.20
CA GLN A 386 114.06 71.17 29.86
C GLN A 386 115.25 71.26 28.91
N LEU A 387 115.11 70.79 27.67
CA LEU A 387 116.13 70.96 26.61
C LEU A 387 116.36 72.44 26.32
N ASN A 388 115.29 73.22 26.07
CA ASN A 388 115.40 74.67 25.88
C ASN A 388 116.10 75.36 27.08
N ILE A 389 115.78 74.98 28.33
CA ILE A 389 116.46 75.52 29.53
C ILE A 389 117.93 75.11 29.58
N TYR A 390 118.25 73.86 29.23
CA TYR A 390 119.64 73.37 29.19
C TYR A 390 120.46 74.12 28.13
N ASP A 391 119.94 74.26 26.92
CA ASP A 391 120.60 74.96 25.81
C ASP A 391 120.87 76.43 26.16
N ASN A 392 119.88 77.13 26.73
CA ASN A 392 120.07 78.50 27.25
C ASN A 392 121.18 78.57 28.32
N ILE A 393 121.30 77.57 29.21
CA ILE A 393 122.35 77.51 30.24
C ILE A 393 123.72 77.15 29.64
N VAL A 394 123.77 76.40 28.54
CA VAL A 394 125.01 76.13 27.80
C VAL A 394 125.46 77.38 27.06
N GLU A 395 124.57 78.04 26.31
CA GLU A 395 124.85 79.32 25.64
C GLU A 395 125.34 80.38 26.63
N GLU A 396 124.65 80.58 27.76
CA GLU A 396 125.06 81.56 28.78
C GLU A 396 126.43 81.22 29.42
N LYS A 397 126.80 79.93 29.51
CA LYS A 397 128.14 79.49 29.94
C LYS A 397 129.18 79.74 28.87
N GLU A 398 128.91 79.39 27.62
CA GLU A 398 129.84 79.63 26.50
C GLU A 398 130.08 81.13 26.31
N GLU A 399 129.06 81.98 26.42
CA GLU A 399 129.21 83.43 26.45
C GLU A 399 130.09 83.90 27.62
N LYS A 400 129.88 83.37 28.83
CA LYS A 400 130.69 83.72 30.03
C LYS A 400 132.14 83.27 29.90
N GLU A 401 132.40 82.06 29.40
CA GLU A 401 133.75 81.55 29.17
C GLU A 401 134.45 82.30 28.03
N PHE A 402 133.73 82.60 26.93
CA PHE A 402 134.22 83.41 25.83
C PHE A 402 134.51 84.85 26.27
N ALA A 403 133.66 85.46 27.10
CA ALA A 403 133.89 86.77 27.69
C ALA A 403 135.11 86.77 28.63
N ALA A 404 135.24 85.77 29.50
CA ALA A 404 136.39 85.63 30.40
C ALA A 404 137.70 85.32 29.62
N TYR A 405 137.64 84.56 28.53
CA TYR A 405 138.77 84.34 27.63
C TYR A 405 139.17 85.63 26.91
N LYS A 406 138.18 86.38 26.39
CA LYS A 406 138.35 87.68 25.75
C LYS A 406 138.94 88.71 26.71
N GLU A 407 138.52 88.71 27.98
CA GLU A 407 139.11 89.58 29.03
C GLU A 407 140.53 89.16 29.40
N LYS A 408 140.82 87.85 29.55
CA LYS A 408 142.19 87.35 29.73
C LYS A 408 143.08 87.73 28.55
N TYR A 409 142.56 87.69 27.32
CA TYR A 409 143.25 88.08 26.10
C TYR A 409 143.50 89.60 26.03
N THR A 410 142.51 90.45 26.28
CA THR A 410 142.71 91.91 26.32
C THR A 410 143.64 92.31 27.47
N ASN A 411 143.53 91.69 28.65
CA ASN A 411 144.47 91.90 29.75
C ASN A 411 145.90 91.43 29.41
N PHE A 412 146.06 90.33 28.66
CA PHE A 412 147.36 89.90 28.15
C PHE A 412 147.95 90.92 27.15
N VAL A 413 147.15 91.40 26.19
CA VAL A 413 147.54 92.44 25.23
C VAL A 413 147.88 93.75 25.93
N ASN A 414 147.05 94.21 26.88
CA ASN A 414 147.29 95.40 27.68
C ASN A 414 148.57 95.27 28.51
N ASN A 415 148.83 94.12 29.14
CA ASN A 415 150.08 93.86 29.85
C ASN A 415 151.29 93.77 28.90
N ARG A 416 151.12 93.25 27.67
CA ARG A 416 152.16 93.22 26.63
C ARG A 416 152.53 94.63 26.19
N CYS A 417 151.53 95.48 25.93
CA CYS A 417 151.68 96.90 25.60
C CYS A 417 152.29 97.70 26.77
N ALA A 418 151.82 97.50 28.00
CA ALA A 418 152.38 98.13 29.19
C ALA A 418 153.85 97.72 29.42
N LYS A 419 154.21 96.44 29.23
CA LYS A 419 155.61 95.98 29.28
C LYS A 419 156.46 96.57 28.15
N LEU A 420 155.90 96.77 26.95
CA LEU A 420 156.55 97.47 25.84
C LEU A 420 156.83 98.94 26.19
N ILE A 421 155.82 99.68 26.66
CA ILE A 421 155.93 101.08 27.09
C ILE A 421 156.93 101.21 28.24
N GLN A 422 156.84 100.35 29.26
CA GLN A 422 157.81 100.34 30.37
C GLN A 422 159.24 100.01 29.90
N ARG A 423 159.44 99.07 28.97
CA ARG A 423 160.75 98.75 28.41
C ARG A 423 161.31 99.93 27.61
N TRP A 424 160.48 100.61 26.83
CA TRP A 424 160.84 101.81 26.08
C TRP A 424 161.18 102.98 27.01
N TRP A 425 160.38 103.22 28.05
CA TRP A 425 160.63 104.22 29.08
C TRP A 425 161.91 103.94 29.89
N ARG A 426 162.15 102.69 30.28
CA ARG A 426 163.42 102.26 30.90
C ARG A 426 164.61 102.51 29.97
N ASN A 427 164.47 102.26 28.67
CA ASN A 427 165.49 102.61 27.67
C ASN A 427 165.71 104.13 27.54
N VAL A 428 164.66 104.96 27.56
CA VAL A 428 164.78 106.43 27.58
C VAL A 428 165.49 106.92 28.84
N CYS A 429 165.16 106.38 30.01
CA CYS A 429 165.84 106.69 31.27
C CYS A 429 167.30 106.20 31.30
N ALA A 430 167.60 105.04 30.71
CA ALA A 430 168.97 104.55 30.53
C ALA A 430 169.79 105.45 29.59
N LYS A 431 169.19 105.92 28.48
CA LYS A 431 169.81 106.91 27.57
C LYS A 431 170.06 108.25 28.28
N LYS A 432 169.11 108.74 29.10
CA LYS A 432 169.34 109.93 29.96
C LYS A 432 170.53 109.75 30.92
N LYS A 433 170.71 108.58 31.53
CA LYS A 433 171.82 108.34 32.48
C LYS A 433 173.21 108.21 31.84
N LYS A 434 173.34 107.87 30.56
CA LYS A 434 174.65 107.75 29.87
C LYS A 434 175.14 109.04 29.17
N GLY A 435 174.38 110.15 29.22
CA GLY A 435 174.62 111.32 28.37
C GLY A 435 175.41 112.51 28.92
N LYS A 436 175.80 112.59 30.21
CA LYS A 436 176.39 113.82 30.81
C LYS A 436 177.57 113.64 31.79
N LYS A 437 178.72 113.21 31.29
CA LYS A 437 180.09 113.47 31.81
C LYS A 437 181.05 113.42 30.59
N LYS A 438 182.01 114.34 30.34
CA LYS A 438 182.48 115.59 31.00
C LYS A 438 183.28 116.42 29.95
N LYS A 439 183.30 117.77 30.08
CA LYS A 439 184.38 118.76 29.76
C LYS A 439 183.74 120.17 29.62
N LYS A 440 184.21 121.29 30.19
CA LYS A 440 185.30 121.60 31.17
C LYS A 440 184.95 122.86 32.01
N LYS A 441 185.09 122.81 33.36
CA LYS A 441 185.43 123.91 34.32
C LYS A 441 184.55 125.20 34.31
N PRO A 442 184.73 126.18 35.24
CA PRO A 442 185.52 126.24 36.50
C PRO A 442 184.55 126.27 37.73
N LYS A 443 184.79 126.79 38.95
CA LYS A 443 185.97 127.16 39.79
C LYS A 443 185.53 127.07 41.28
N LYS A 444 186.47 126.80 42.21
CA LYS A 444 186.24 126.47 43.64
C LYS A 444 185.49 125.16 43.87
#